data_AF-A0A7V4YXM6-F1
#
_entry.id   AF-A0A7V4YXM6-F1
#
_cell.length_a   1.000
_cell.length_b   1.000
_cell.length_c   1.000
_cell.angle_alpha   90.00
_cell.angle_beta   90.00
_cell.angle_gamma   90.00
#
_symmetry.space_group_name_H-M   'P 1'
#
loop_
_entity.id
_entity.type
_entity.pdbx_description
1 polymer ?
#
loop_
_entity_poly.entity_id
_entity_poly.type
_entity_poly.pdbx_seq_one_letter_code
_entity_poly.pdbx_strand_id
1 'polypeptide(L)'
;MSFFPLLVGTAVLAVAVALFSKMTFDENGNLPKLNPRDEAKLQKRLKEIDDSEQYALVATVNGWYPCLHSGRATCYLKIGEVWKYGVTSKGKFGRYTAAFLIKNRVSYIVQFKGNIS
;
A
#
# COMPACT_ATOMS: atom_id res chain seq x y z
N MET A 1 -48.69 2.83 -34.36
CA MET A 1 -47.58 3.73 -34.00
C MET A 1 -46.83 3.11 -32.85
N SER A 2 -45.59 2.69 -33.08
CA SER A 2 -44.75 1.95 -32.13
C SER A 2 -44.25 2.88 -31.02
N PHE A 3 -44.76 2.70 -29.79
CA PHE A 3 -44.36 3.45 -28.58
C PHE A 3 -42.99 3.04 -28.00
N PHE A 4 -42.32 2.07 -28.62
CA PHE A 4 -41.04 1.51 -28.18
C PHE A 4 -39.87 2.51 -28.07
N PRO A 5 -39.64 3.46 -29.02
CA PRO A 5 -38.49 4.37 -28.93
C PRO A 5 -38.65 5.41 -27.80
N LEU A 6 -39.89 5.76 -27.43
CA LEU A 6 -40.17 6.68 -26.33
C LEU A 6 -39.84 6.07 -24.97
N LEU A 7 -40.15 4.78 -24.75
CA LEU A 7 -39.84 4.07 -23.51
C LEU A 7 -38.35 3.83 -23.31
N VAL A 8 -37.60 3.59 -24.40
CA VAL A 8 -36.14 3.43 -24.31
C VAL A 8 -35.48 4.79 -23.99
N GLY A 9 -35.96 5.87 -24.59
CA GLY A 9 -35.46 7.23 -24.31
C GLY A 9 -35.63 7.63 -22.85
N THR A 10 -36.80 7.34 -22.24
CA THR A 10 -37.05 7.67 -20.82
C THR A 10 -36.22 6.81 -19.87
N ALA A 11 -36.02 5.54 -20.18
CA ALA A 11 -35.17 4.66 -19.37
C ALA A 11 -33.70 5.13 -19.36
N VAL A 12 -33.16 5.52 -20.52
CA VAL A 12 -31.80 6.05 -20.62
C VAL A 12 -31.67 7.37 -19.86
N LEU A 13 -32.66 8.26 -19.96
CA LEU A 13 -32.66 9.53 -19.23
C LEU A 13 -32.71 9.31 -17.71
N ALA A 14 -33.54 8.38 -17.24
CA ALA A 14 -33.65 8.06 -15.81
C ALA A 14 -32.35 7.45 -15.26
N VAL A 15 -31.69 6.58 -16.01
CA VAL A 15 -30.38 6.02 -15.63
C VAL A 15 -29.31 7.12 -15.59
N ALA A 16 -29.29 8.02 -16.56
CA ALA A 16 -28.36 9.15 -16.55
C ALA A 16 -28.58 10.05 -15.33
N VAL A 17 -29.82 10.43 -15.01
CA VAL A 17 -30.15 11.25 -13.83
C VAL A 17 -29.79 10.53 -12.52
N ALA A 18 -29.99 9.22 -12.43
CA ALA A 18 -29.58 8.43 -11.27
C ALA A 18 -28.05 8.37 -11.09
N LEU A 19 -27.29 8.36 -12.19
CA LEU A 19 -25.83 8.41 -12.15
C LEU A 19 -25.31 9.81 -11.77
N PHE A 20 -25.90 10.86 -12.33
CA PHE A 20 -25.52 12.25 -12.01
C PHE A 20 -25.91 12.65 -10.58
N SER A 21 -27.04 12.19 -10.06
CA SER A 21 -27.44 12.45 -8.66
C SER A 21 -26.54 11.77 -7.64
N LYS A 22 -25.90 10.64 -7.97
CA LYS A 22 -24.83 10.07 -7.13
C LYS A 22 -23.53 10.88 -7.17
N MET A 23 -23.37 11.78 -8.14
CA MET A 23 -22.22 12.68 -8.28
C MET A 23 -22.47 14.09 -7.75
N THR A 24 -23.59 14.36 -7.05
CA THR A 24 -23.82 15.67 -6.47
C THR A 24 -22.76 15.97 -5.41
N PHE A 25 -21.74 16.71 -5.85
CA PHE A 25 -21.02 17.66 -5.03
C PHE A 25 -22.03 18.47 -4.22
N ASP A 26 -21.76 18.60 -2.92
CA ASP A 26 -22.54 19.41 -1.99
C ASP A 26 -22.55 20.86 -2.50
N GLU A 27 -23.75 21.43 -2.67
CA GLU A 27 -23.99 22.79 -3.18
C GLU A 27 -23.38 23.89 -2.30
N ASN A 28 -22.80 23.54 -1.13
CA ASN A 28 -22.22 24.48 -0.18
C ASN A 28 -20.70 24.67 -0.27
N GLY A 29 -20.03 24.16 -1.30
CA GLY A 29 -18.56 24.27 -1.41
C GLY A 29 -17.80 23.51 -0.31
N ASN A 30 -18.51 22.71 0.48
CA ASN A 30 -17.92 21.77 1.42
C ASN A 30 -17.61 20.47 0.68
N LEU A 31 -16.41 19.95 0.91
CA LEU A 31 -15.97 18.66 0.38
C LEU A 31 -17.06 17.61 0.64
N PRO A 32 -17.45 16.79 -0.37
CA PRO A 32 -18.47 15.76 -0.19
C PRO A 32 -18.07 14.90 1.02
N LYS A 33 -18.89 14.98 2.07
CA LYS A 33 -18.61 14.33 3.35
C LYS A 33 -18.60 12.83 3.10
N LEU A 34 -17.44 12.21 3.27
CA LEU A 34 -17.25 10.79 3.04
C LEU A 34 -18.26 10.02 3.91
N ASN A 35 -18.79 8.91 3.40
CA ASN A 35 -19.57 8.00 4.22
C ASN A 35 -18.71 7.59 5.44
N PRO A 36 -19.26 7.47 6.67
CA PRO A 36 -18.52 7.04 7.85
C PRO A 36 -17.61 5.81 7.63
N ARG A 37 -18.06 4.89 6.76
CA ARG A 37 -17.26 3.71 6.37
C ARG A 37 -16.01 4.06 5.56
N ASP A 38 -16.14 5.03 4.66
CA ASP A 38 -15.05 5.48 3.79
C ASP A 38 -14.09 6.40 4.56
N GLU A 39 -14.59 7.22 5.49
CA GLU A 39 -13.75 7.99 6.43
C GLU A 39 -12.90 7.05 7.30
N ALA A 40 -13.50 6.02 7.90
CA ALA A 40 -12.76 5.05 8.70
C ALA A 40 -11.71 4.30 7.87
N LYS A 41 -12.02 3.97 6.62
CA LYS A 41 -11.08 3.33 5.68
C LYS A 41 -9.94 4.27 5.30
N LEU A 42 -10.24 5.55 5.09
CA LEU A 42 -9.25 6.59 4.80
C LEU A 42 -8.31 6.78 5.99
N GLN A 43 -8.84 7.00 7.19
CA GLN A 43 -8.04 7.15 8.41
C GLN A 43 -7.14 5.94 8.67
N LYS A 44 -7.67 4.72 8.47
CA LYS A 44 -6.87 3.50 8.58
C LYS A 44 -5.69 3.50 7.60
N ARG A 45 -5.91 3.89 6.34
CA ARG A 45 -4.85 3.93 5.32
C ARG A 45 -3.82 5.01 5.60
N LEU A 46 -4.26 6.20 6.03
CA LEU A 46 -3.35 7.28 6.43
C LEU A 46 -2.45 6.81 7.57
N LYS A 47 -3.04 6.18 8.60
CA LYS A 47 -2.27 5.58 9.68
C LYS A 47 -1.29 4.51 9.20
N GLU A 48 -1.72 3.62 8.31
CA GLU A 48 -0.83 2.59 7.74
C GLU A 48 0.35 3.19 6.96
N ILE A 49 0.17 4.35 6.31
CA ILE A 49 1.24 5.06 5.61
C ILE A 49 2.21 5.71 6.61
N ASP A 50 1.71 6.40 7.64
CA ASP A 50 2.56 7.00 8.68
C ASP A 50 3.31 5.95 9.51
N ASP A 51 2.70 4.79 9.74
CA ASP A 51 3.33 3.67 10.43
C ASP A 51 4.27 2.86 9.51
N SER A 52 4.27 3.12 8.19
CA SER A 52 5.10 2.39 7.24
C SER A 52 6.57 2.80 7.29
N GLU A 53 7.45 1.82 7.30
CA GLU A 53 8.89 2.00 7.19
C GLU A 53 9.46 1.22 6.00
N GLN A 54 10.37 1.87 5.28
CA GLN A 54 11.26 1.22 4.32
C GLN A 54 12.56 0.85 5.03
N TYR A 55 13.03 -0.37 4.81
CA TYR A 55 14.18 -0.93 5.47
C TYR A 55 15.07 -1.71 4.52
N ALA A 56 16.33 -1.88 4.93
CA ALA A 56 17.28 -2.80 4.34
C ALA A 56 17.67 -3.88 5.36
N LEU A 57 17.76 -5.13 4.90
CA LEU A 57 18.50 -6.19 5.57
C LEU A 57 19.93 -6.16 5.07
N VAL A 58 20.86 -5.90 5.98
CA VAL A 58 22.27 -5.67 5.67
C VAL A 58 23.12 -6.80 6.26
N ALA A 59 24.01 -7.36 5.45
CA ALA A 59 24.90 -8.44 5.86
C ALA A 59 25.78 -8.00 7.05
N THR A 60 25.82 -8.81 8.10
CA THR A 60 26.66 -8.55 9.29
C THR A 60 28.00 -9.27 9.22
N VAL A 61 28.17 -10.20 8.28
CA VAL A 61 29.44 -10.87 8.00
C VAL A 61 29.63 -11.06 6.51
N ASN A 62 30.89 -11.19 6.08
CA ASN A 62 31.21 -11.59 4.72
C ASN A 62 30.77 -13.05 4.50
N GLY A 63 30.12 -13.35 3.38
CA GLY A 63 29.73 -14.73 3.07
C GLY A 63 28.75 -14.87 1.92
N TRP A 64 28.36 -16.11 1.66
CA TRP A 64 27.35 -16.45 0.66
C TRP A 64 25.96 -16.40 1.27
N TYR A 65 25.09 -15.59 0.66
CA TYR A 65 23.69 -15.43 1.03
C TYR A 65 22.80 -15.96 -0.10
N PRO A 66 21.56 -16.41 0.17
CA PRO A 66 20.63 -16.80 -0.88
C PRO A 66 20.28 -15.59 -1.74
N CYS A 67 20.38 -15.69 -3.08
CA CYS A 67 19.90 -14.58 -3.92
C CYS A 67 18.37 -14.61 -4.01
N LEU A 68 17.73 -13.46 -3.80
CA LEU A 68 16.27 -13.36 -3.77
C LEU A 68 15.65 -12.98 -5.13
N HIS A 69 16.46 -12.65 -6.14
CA HIS A 69 15.95 -12.06 -7.39
C HIS A 69 16.72 -12.40 -8.68
N SER A 70 17.91 -12.99 -8.59
CA SER A 70 18.84 -13.05 -9.74
C SER A 70 18.89 -14.40 -10.46
N GLY A 71 17.98 -15.34 -10.18
CA GLY A 71 17.99 -16.69 -10.75
C GLY A 71 19.19 -17.56 -10.32
N ARG A 72 20.16 -16.99 -9.59
CA ARG A 72 21.28 -17.67 -8.96
C ARG A 72 20.86 -18.16 -7.58
N ALA A 73 21.42 -19.30 -7.15
CA ALA A 73 21.14 -19.82 -5.80
C ALA A 73 21.73 -18.91 -4.72
N THR A 74 22.95 -18.39 -4.92
CA THR A 74 23.70 -17.64 -3.90
C THR A 74 24.49 -16.46 -4.46
N CYS A 75 24.63 -15.44 -3.62
CA CYS A 75 25.28 -14.16 -3.88
C CYS A 75 26.28 -13.92 -2.74
N TYR A 76 27.54 -13.62 -3.05
CA TYR A 76 28.51 -13.26 -2.03
C TYR A 76 28.30 -11.80 -1.63
N LEU A 77 28.13 -11.55 -0.34
CA LEU A 77 27.99 -10.21 0.22
C LEU A 77 29.11 -9.94 1.21
N LYS A 78 29.62 -8.71 1.18
CA LYS A 78 30.48 -8.15 2.23
C LYS A 78 29.64 -7.58 3.36
N ILE A 79 30.23 -7.44 4.53
CA ILE A 79 29.64 -6.74 5.66
C ILE A 79 29.23 -5.32 5.25
N GLY A 80 28.02 -4.91 5.62
CA GLY A 80 27.46 -3.63 5.22
C GLY A 80 26.76 -3.63 3.86
N GLU A 81 26.88 -4.68 3.05
CA GLU A 81 26.13 -4.78 1.80
C GLU A 81 24.68 -5.21 2.02
N VAL A 82 23.79 -4.67 1.18
CA VAL A 82 22.35 -4.93 1.28
C VAL A 82 22.03 -6.30 0.70
N TRP A 83 21.43 -7.15 1.52
CA TRP A 83 20.87 -8.43 1.09
C TRP A 83 19.46 -8.29 0.53
N LYS A 84 18.62 -7.45 1.16
CA LYS A 84 17.22 -7.28 0.78
C LYS A 84 16.68 -5.92 1.18
N TYR A 85 15.93 -5.27 0.30
CA TYR A 85 15.05 -4.16 0.63
C TYR A 85 13.64 -4.65 0.97
N GLY A 86 12.96 -3.94 1.87
CA GLY A 86 11.56 -4.22 2.19
C GLY A 86 10.82 -3.00 2.71
N VAL A 87 9.50 -3.16 2.80
CA VAL A 87 8.58 -2.18 3.39
C VAL A 87 7.67 -2.89 4.37
N THR A 88 7.33 -2.23 5.48
CA THR A 88 6.39 -2.77 6.46
C THR A 88 5.72 -1.67 7.27
N SER A 89 4.43 -1.82 7.57
CA SER A 89 3.69 -0.99 8.54
C SER A 89 3.69 -1.57 9.95
N LYS A 90 4.40 -2.68 10.19
CA LYS A 90 4.39 -3.41 11.47
C LYS A 90 5.66 -3.23 12.30
N GLY A 91 6.65 -2.52 11.76
CA GLY A 91 7.97 -2.42 12.37
C GLY A 91 8.82 -3.68 12.25
N LYS A 92 10.12 -3.57 12.58
CA LYS A 92 11.08 -4.68 12.70
C LYS A 92 10.50 -5.91 13.43
N PHE A 93 10.00 -5.73 14.66
CA PHE A 93 9.55 -6.84 15.51
C PHE A 93 8.24 -7.48 15.04
N GLY A 94 7.41 -6.75 14.28
CA GLY A 94 6.22 -7.31 13.66
C GLY A 94 6.49 -8.06 12.36
N ARG A 95 7.67 -7.86 11.73
CA ARG A 95 8.06 -8.48 10.46
C ARG A 95 9.04 -9.63 10.61
N TYR A 96 10.02 -9.52 11.51
CA TYR A 96 11.06 -10.52 11.70
C TYR A 96 11.32 -10.80 13.18
N THR A 97 11.55 -12.07 13.50
CA THR A 97 12.04 -12.46 14.82
C THR A 97 13.55 -12.21 14.94
N ALA A 98 14.04 -12.02 16.16
CA ALA A 98 15.48 -11.90 16.40
C ALA A 98 16.25 -13.15 15.91
N ALA A 99 15.67 -14.34 16.11
CA ALA A 99 16.23 -15.60 15.64
C ALA A 99 16.39 -15.64 14.10
N PHE A 100 15.43 -15.08 13.34
CA PHE A 100 15.54 -14.99 11.89
C PHE A 100 16.73 -14.11 11.47
N LEU A 101 16.90 -12.94 12.10
CA LEU A 101 17.98 -12.01 11.77
C LEU A 101 19.36 -12.60 12.07
N ILE A 102 19.50 -13.26 13.23
CA ILE A 102 20.75 -13.93 13.63
C ILE A 102 21.06 -15.11 12.71
N LYS A 103 20.08 -15.98 12.45
CA LYS A 103 20.25 -17.15 11.58
C LYS A 103 20.70 -16.75 10.17
N ASN A 104 20.15 -15.67 9.64
CA ASN A 104 20.49 -15.18 8.31
C ASN A 104 21.67 -14.19 8.31
N ARG A 105 22.28 -13.90 9.47
CA ARG A 105 23.43 -12.99 9.61
C ARG A 105 23.19 -11.62 8.97
N VAL A 106 22.00 -11.08 9.21
CA VAL A 106 21.59 -9.78 8.69
C VAL A 106 21.07 -8.88 9.80
N SER A 107 21.31 -7.58 9.65
CA SER A 107 20.79 -6.53 10.50
C SER A 107 19.64 -5.82 9.80
N TYR A 108 18.63 -5.42 10.56
CA TYR A 108 17.49 -4.66 10.06
C TYR A 108 17.76 -3.18 10.28
N ILE A 109 17.87 -2.41 9.19
CA ILE A 109 18.14 -0.98 9.22
C ILE A 109 16.95 -0.26 8.56
N VAL A 110 16.25 0.57 9.33
CA VAL A 110 15.24 1.48 8.79
C VAL A 110 15.97 2.57 8.00
N GLN A 111 15.61 2.71 6.73
CA GLN A 111 16.18 3.74 5.84
C GLN A 111 15.25 4.94 5.73
N PHE A 112 13.94 4.71 5.83
CA PHE A 112 12.94 5.75 5.80
C PHE A 112 11.73 5.33 6.63
N LYS A 113 11.13 6.29 7.33
CA LYS A 113 9.86 6.10 8.03
C LYS A 113 8.88 7.12 7.45
N GLY A 114 7.70 6.65 7.09
CA GLY A 114 6.67 7.47 6.46
C GLY A 114 6.33 8.70 7.29
N ASN A 115 6.34 9.85 6.64
CA ASN A 115 5.55 11.00 7.03
C ASN A 115 4.74 11.43 5.80
N ILE A 116 3.41 11.50 5.93
CA ILE A 116 2.64 12.34 5.02
C ILE A 116 2.85 13.78 5.52
N SER A 117 3.94 14.43 5.10
CA SER A 117 4.16 15.86 5.31
C SER A 117 4.18 16.58 3.97
#